data_AF-A0A7Y0SIE6-F1
#
_entry.id   AF-A0A7Y0SIE6-F1
#
_cell.length_a   1.000
_cell.length_b   1.000
_cell.length_c   1.000
_cell.angle_alpha   90.00
_cell.angle_beta   90.00
_cell.angle_gamma   90.00
#
_symmetry.space_group_name_H-M   'P 1'
#
loop_
_entity.id
_entity.type
_entity.pdbx_description
1 polymer ?
#
loop_
_entity_poly.entity_id
_entity_poly.type
_entity_poly.pdbx_seq_one_letter_code
_entity_poly.pdbx_strand_id
1 'polypeptide(L)'
;KPLEEIKAWDIQQWITERRKLGRAPATIEYCVNRLRAALNRAVEWEFIDSHNLSSVKLIKQDNTRIRYLSKEEEKRLLDTLE
;
A
#
# COMPACT_ATOMS: atom_id res chain seq x y z
N LYS A 1 -20.36 2.30 1.57
CA LYS A 1 -20.85 2.08 0.20
C LYS A 1 -21.05 0.58 0.00
N PRO A 2 -22.12 0.15 -0.68
CA PRO A 2 -22.26 -1.21 -1.20
C PRO A 2 -21.04 -1.60 -2.06
N LEU A 3 -20.78 -2.90 -2.16
CA LEU A 3 -19.59 -3.44 -2.84
C LEU A 3 -19.58 -3.09 -4.34
N GLU A 4 -20.72 -3.26 -4.99
CA GLU A 4 -20.98 -2.97 -6.41
C GLU A 4 -20.84 -1.49 -6.79
N GLU A 5 -20.99 -0.58 -5.83
CA GLU A 5 -20.90 0.86 -6.07
C GLU A 5 -19.46 1.41 -5.96
N ILE A 6 -18.49 0.59 -5.56
CA ILE A 6 -17.10 1.04 -5.39
C ILE A 6 -16.47 1.26 -6.77
N LYS A 7 -16.23 2.53 -7.10
CA LYS A 7 -15.62 2.93 -8.38
C LYS A 7 -14.14 3.27 -8.21
N ALA A 8 -13.38 3.20 -9.30
CA ALA A 8 -12.00 3.65 -9.36
C ALA A 8 -11.80 5.09 -8.84
N TRP A 9 -12.77 5.98 -9.08
CA TRP A 9 -12.78 7.35 -8.56
C TRP A 9 -12.76 7.41 -7.03
N ASP A 10 -13.51 6.53 -6.36
CA ASP A 10 -13.54 6.48 -4.88
C ASP A 10 -12.16 6.14 -4.31
N ILE A 11 -11.44 5.26 -5.00
CA ILE A 11 -10.08 4.87 -4.62
C ILE A 11 -9.10 6.02 -4.88
N GLN A 12 -9.24 6.74 -5.99
CA GLN A 12 -8.41 7.92 -6.28
C GLN A 12 -8.62 9.03 -5.25
N GLN A 13 -9.87 9.29 -4.87
CA GLN A 13 -10.20 10.22 -3.80
C GLN A 13 -9.59 9.76 -2.47
N TRP A 14 -9.74 8.48 -2.12
CA TRP A 14 -9.14 7.91 -0.91
C TRP A 14 -7.61 8.04 -0.90
N ILE A 15 -6.93 7.73 -2.02
CA ILE A 15 -5.47 7.89 -2.16
C ILE A 15 -5.08 9.35 -1.89
N THR A 16 -5.81 10.29 -2.47
CA THR A 16 -5.56 11.74 -2.32
C THR A 16 -5.68 12.17 -0.86
N GLU A 17 -6.74 11.76 -0.18
CA GLU A 17 -6.93 12.08 1.25
C GLU A 17 -5.86 11.44 2.12
N ARG A 18 -5.46 10.18 1.86
CA ARG A 18 -4.38 9.53 2.63
C ARG A 18 -3.03 10.21 2.43
N ARG A 19 -2.74 10.70 1.22
CA ARG A 19 -1.54 11.50 0.95
C ARG A 19 -1.56 12.84 1.70
N LYS A 20 -2.69 13.54 1.71
CA LYS A 20 -2.85 14.79 2.48
C LYS A 20 -2.61 14.57 3.97
N LEU A 21 -3.01 13.42 4.50
CA LEU A 21 -2.76 13.00 5.88
C LEU A 21 -1.32 12.50 6.14
N GLY A 22 -0.41 12.64 5.17
CA GLY A 22 1.00 12.27 5.32
C GLY A 22 1.26 10.77 5.38
N ARG A 23 0.34 9.91 4.90
CA ARG A 23 0.56 8.47 4.90
C ARG A 23 1.64 8.07 3.89
N ALA A 24 2.54 7.18 4.31
CA ALA A 24 3.60 6.67 3.46
C ALA A 24 3.01 6.02 2.19
N PRO A 25 3.56 6.30 0.99
CA PRO A 25 3.03 5.72 -0.26
C PRO A 25 3.04 4.20 -0.30
N ALA A 26 4.01 3.54 0.35
CA ALA A 26 4.02 2.08 0.50
C ALA A 26 2.80 1.55 1.27
N THR A 27 2.35 2.27 2.31
CA THR A 27 1.14 1.91 3.06
C THR A 27 -0.12 2.07 2.20
N ILE A 28 -0.20 3.15 1.42
CA ILE A 28 -1.33 3.40 0.50
C ILE A 28 -1.38 2.29 -0.56
N GLU A 29 -0.24 1.96 -1.17
CA GLU A 29 -0.11 0.87 -2.15
C GLU A 29 -0.56 -0.47 -1.56
N TYR A 30 -0.10 -0.80 -0.35
CA TYR A 30 -0.50 -2.02 0.35
C TYR A 30 -2.03 -2.10 0.53
N CYS A 31 -2.67 -1.03 1.00
CA CYS A 31 -4.12 -1.00 1.18
C CYS A 31 -4.89 -1.16 -0.14
N VAL A 32 -4.47 -0.46 -1.19
CA VAL A 32 -5.14 -0.53 -2.51
C VAL A 32 -4.99 -1.91 -3.13
N ASN A 33 -3.81 -2.53 -3.01
CA ASN A 33 -3.59 -3.89 -3.50
C ASN A 33 -4.44 -4.91 -2.76
N ARG A 34 -4.60 -4.76 -1.43
CA ARG A 34 -5.45 -5.66 -0.65
C ARG A 34 -6.93 -5.50 -0.99
N LEU A 35 -7.39 -4.27 -1.25
CA LEU A 35 -8.75 -4.02 -1.72
C LEU A 35 -8.98 -4.62 -3.12
N ARG A 36 -8.02 -4.48 -4.03
CA ARG A 36 -8.09 -5.10 -5.36
C ARG A 36 -8.19 -6.62 -5.26
N ALA A 37 -7.39 -7.25 -4.40
CA ALA A 37 -7.46 -8.69 -4.18
C ALA A 37 -8.83 -9.12 -3.61
N ALA A 38 -9.40 -8.35 -2.68
CA ALA A 38 -10.72 -8.63 -2.14
C ALA A 38 -11.83 -8.53 -3.21
N LEU A 39 -11.78 -7.52 -4.09
CA LEU A 39 -12.75 -7.37 -5.16
C LEU A 39 -12.60 -8.40 -6.26
N ASN A 40 -11.37 -8.79 -6.62
CA ASN A 40 -11.13 -9.93 -7.51
C ASN A 40 -11.81 -11.18 -6.95
N ARG A 41 -11.63 -11.46 -5.64
CA ARG A 41 -12.26 -12.61 -4.99
C ARG A 41 -13.79 -12.51 -4.96
N ALA A 42 -14.33 -11.30 -4.81
CA ALA A 42 -15.77 -11.09 -4.86
C ALA A 42 -16.35 -11.38 -6.25
N VAL A 43 -15.61 -11.05 -7.33
CA VAL A 43 -15.97 -11.44 -8.71
C VAL A 43 -15.87 -12.96 -8.87
N GLU A 44 -14.79 -13.59 -8.40
CA GLU A 44 -14.61 -15.05 -8.46
C GLU A 44 -15.72 -15.84 -7.74
N TRP A 45 -16.31 -15.24 -6.70
CA TRP A 45 -17.41 -15.83 -5.92
C TRP A 45 -18.79 -15.32 -6.36
N GLU A 46 -18.89 -14.61 -7.49
CA GLU A 46 -20.14 -14.14 -8.08
C GLU A 46 -20.94 -13.19 -7.16
N PHE A 47 -20.28 -12.52 -6.20
CA PHE A 47 -20.91 -11.45 -5.39
C PHE A 47 -21.13 -10.17 -6.20
N ILE A 48 -20.30 -9.93 -7.22
CA ILE A 48 -20.38 -8.81 -8.16
C ILE A 48 -19.94 -9.28 -9.55
N ASP A 49 -20.51 -8.71 -10.61
CA ASP A 49 -20.15 -9.09 -11.98
C ASP A 49 -18.73 -8.66 -12.37
N SER A 50 -18.33 -7.46 -11.96
CA SER A 50 -17.01 -6.90 -12.29
C SER A 50 -16.65 -5.71 -11.40
N HIS A 51 -15.38 -5.31 -11.44
CA HIS A 51 -14.92 -4.05 -10.83
C HIS A 51 -13.90 -3.35 -11.72
N ASN A 52 -13.73 -2.03 -11.56
CA ASN A 52 -12.80 -1.24 -12.39
C ASN A 52 -11.50 -0.79 -11.68
N LEU A 53 -11.19 -1.31 -10.49
CA LEU A 53 -9.99 -0.92 -9.72
C LEU A 53 -8.64 -1.27 -10.37
N SER A 54 -8.63 -2.10 -11.41
CA SER A 54 -7.43 -2.39 -12.20
C SER A 54 -6.91 -1.16 -12.96
N SER A 55 -7.79 -0.17 -13.22
CA SER A 55 -7.44 1.09 -13.87
C SER A 55 -6.71 2.10 -12.96
N VAL A 56 -6.73 1.88 -11.64
CA VAL A 56 -6.15 2.80 -10.67
C VAL A 56 -4.63 2.66 -10.66
N LYS A 57 -3.94 3.68 -11.20
CA LYS A 57 -2.48 3.77 -11.17
C LYS A 57 -1.99 4.25 -9.81
N LEU A 58 -1.14 3.45 -9.17
CA LEU A 58 -0.41 3.81 -7.96
C LEU A 58 0.93 4.44 -8.36
N ILE A 59 1.28 5.57 -7.75
CA ILE A 59 2.62 6.14 -7.91
C ILE A 59 3.53 5.38 -6.95
N LYS A 60 4.45 4.61 -7.52
CA LYS A 60 5.50 3.93 -6.76
C LYS A 60 6.51 4.98 -6.29
N GLN A 61 6.90 4.89 -5.03
CA GLN A 61 8.04 5.61 -4.50
C GLN A 61 9.18 4.63 -4.27
N ASP A 62 10.40 5.04 -4.61
CA ASP A 62 11.59 4.32 -4.20
C ASP A 62 11.81 4.55 -2.70
N ASN A 63 11.43 3.55 -1.90
CA ASN A 63 11.61 3.53 -0.46
C ASN A 63 12.73 2.56 -0.05
N THR A 64 13.60 2.19 -0.98
CA THR A 64 14.70 1.26 -0.73
C THR A 64 15.67 1.89 0.27
N ARG A 65 15.74 1.33 1.48
CA ARG A 65 16.71 1.73 2.51
C ARG A 65 17.74 0.64 2.65
N ILE A 66 18.83 0.74 1.89
CA ILE A 66 20.01 -0.10 2.09
C ILE A 66 20.99 0.73 2.92
N ARG A 67 21.11 0.40 4.21
CA ARG A 67 22.13 0.94 5.12
C ARG A 67 22.75 -0.21 5.87
N TYR A 68 24.08 -0.36 5.74
CA TYR A 68 24.87 -1.25 6.57
C TYR A 68 25.49 -0.47 7.73
N LEU A 69 25.77 -1.15 8.84
CA LEU A 69 26.60 -0.58 9.90
C LEU A 69 28.01 -0.40 9.38
N SER A 70 28.64 0.74 9.70
CA SER A 70 30.09 0.83 9.61
C SER A 70 30.73 -0.07 10.67
N LYS A 71 32.01 -0.43 10.48
CA LYS A 71 32.76 -1.22 11.47
C LYS A 71 32.78 -0.56 12.86
N GLU A 72 32.78 0.76 12.90
CA GLU A 72 32.75 1.53 14.15
C GLU A 72 31.37 1.49 14.82
N GLU A 73 30.29 1.56 14.04
CA GLU A 73 28.93 1.44 14.55
C GLU A 73 28.64 0.02 15.06
N GLU A 74 29.15 -1.00 14.35
CA GLU A 74 29.11 -2.40 14.78
C GLU A 74 29.82 -2.58 16.11
N LYS A 75 31.05 -2.07 16.24
CA LYS A 75 31.80 -2.13 17.50
C LYS A 75 31.04 -1.46 18.64
N ARG A 76 30.55 -0.24 18.45
CA ARG A 76 29.76 0.48 19.47
C ARG A 76 28.49 -0.26 19.86
N LEU A 77 27.83 -0.93 18.91
CA LEU A 77 26.64 -1.74 19.20
C LEU A 77 27.00 -2.93 20.09
N LEU A 78 28.07 -3.65 19.76
CA LEU A 78 28.53 -4.80 20.55
C LEU A 78 28.95 -4.40 21.97
N ASP A 79 29.70 -3.29 22.11
CA ASP A 79 30.15 -2.77 23.41
C ASP A 79 28.96 -2.43 24.36
N THR A 80 27.75 -2.17 23.83
CA THR A 80 26.55 -1.89 24.65
C THR A 80 25.76 -3.11 25.10
N LEU A 81 26.08 -4.30 24.57
CA LEU A 81 25.39 -5.55 24.89
C LEU A 81 26.10 -6.38 25.96
N GLU A 82 27.34 -6.00 26.31
CA GLU A 82 28.13 -6.56 27.43
C GLU A 82 27.74 -5.91 28.77
#